data_AF-A0A0A9W877-F1
#
_entry.id   AF-A0A0A9W877-F1
#
_cell.length_a   1.000
_cell.length_b   1.000
_cell.length_c   1.000
_cell.angle_alpha   90.00
_cell.angle_beta   90.00
_cell.angle_gamma   90.00
#
_symmetry.space_group_name_H-M   'P 1'
#
loop_
_entity.id
_entity.type
_entity.pdbx_description
1 polymer ?
#
loop_
_entity_poly.entity_id
_entity_poly.type
_entity_poly.pdbx_seq_one_letter_code
_entity_poly.pdbx_strand_id
1 'polypeptide(L)'
;ETKDPLEQITSKFNLIITRMDMISLKGSNWINDMIINYYMEMINDRSRKNSNFPKTHAFSTFLYTALKQGGYDRVKNHSKKIDIFEKDIILIPIFKSSHWRLISVNIPERQIRYSDSMGGHGSEFIEII
;
A
#
# COMPACT_ATOMS: atom_id res chain seq x y z
N GLU A 1 31.34 12.78 -6.57
CA GLU A 1 30.28 13.17 -7.54
C GLU A 1 28.92 12.92 -6.94
N THR A 2 28.06 13.93 -6.93
CA THR A 2 26.64 13.76 -6.60
C THR A 2 25.95 13.06 -7.77
N LYS A 3 25.60 11.78 -7.59
CA LYS A 3 24.90 10.99 -8.60
C LYS A 3 23.51 11.59 -8.89
N ASP A 4 23.04 11.49 -10.13
CA ASP A 4 21.78 12.07 -10.60
C ASP A 4 20.57 11.53 -9.78
N PRO A 5 19.80 12.39 -9.10
CA PRO A 5 18.63 11.97 -8.33
C PRO A 5 17.50 11.34 -9.18
N LEU A 6 17.40 11.70 -10.46
CA LEU A 6 16.36 11.20 -11.36
C LEU A 6 16.77 9.92 -12.09
N GLU A 7 17.98 9.44 -11.87
CA GLU A 7 18.47 8.18 -12.43
C GLU A 7 17.52 7.04 -12.06
N GLN A 8 16.99 6.36 -13.08
CA GLN A 8 16.17 5.18 -12.90
C GLN A 8 17.03 4.01 -12.37
N ILE A 9 16.67 3.52 -11.18
CA ILE A 9 17.34 2.39 -10.54
C ILE A 9 16.66 1.07 -10.91
N THR A 10 15.33 1.04 -10.96
CA THR A 10 14.57 -0.13 -11.42
C THR A 10 13.20 0.28 -11.99
N SER A 11 12.65 -0.56 -12.87
CA SER A 11 11.29 -0.43 -13.38
C SER A 11 10.63 -1.79 -13.42
N LYS A 12 9.52 -1.92 -12.68
CA LYS A 12 8.70 -3.13 -12.61
C LYS A 12 7.29 -2.76 -12.13
N PHE A 13 6.29 -3.59 -12.43
CA PHE A 13 4.90 -3.35 -12.02
C PHE A 13 4.29 -2.04 -12.57
N ASN A 14 4.84 -1.53 -13.69
CA ASN A 14 4.55 -0.19 -14.22
C ASN A 14 4.90 0.95 -13.26
N LEU A 15 5.82 0.70 -12.32
CA LEU A 15 6.39 1.68 -11.42
C LEU A 15 7.88 1.84 -11.71
N ILE A 16 8.35 3.07 -11.67
CA ILE A 16 9.75 3.43 -11.87
C ILE A 16 10.28 3.93 -10.54
N ILE A 17 11.36 3.31 -10.06
CA ILE A 17 12.09 3.75 -8.86
C ILE A 17 13.32 4.52 -9.32
N THR A 18 13.41 5.76 -8.89
CA THR A 18 14.55 6.64 -9.11
C THR A 18 15.56 6.56 -7.96
N ARG A 19 16.73 7.16 -8.15
CA ARG A 19 17.73 7.31 -7.09
C ARG A 19 17.16 8.12 -5.91
N MET A 20 16.36 9.15 -6.17
CA MET A 20 15.70 9.94 -5.14
C MET A 20 14.75 9.09 -4.29
N ASP A 21 13.97 8.20 -4.92
CA ASP A 21 13.10 7.28 -4.20
C ASP A 21 13.89 6.37 -3.27
N MET A 22 15.02 5.81 -3.75
CA MET A 22 15.91 4.99 -2.93
C MET A 22 16.55 5.77 -1.78
N ILE A 23 16.81 7.07 -1.94
CA ILE A 23 17.32 7.92 -0.86
C ILE A 23 16.29 8.07 0.27
N SER A 24 14.98 7.98 -0.01
CA SER A 24 13.94 8.01 1.02
C SER A 24 14.03 6.86 2.03
N LEU A 25 14.68 5.75 1.67
CA LEU A 25 14.94 4.60 2.54
C LEU A 25 16.19 4.78 3.43
N LYS A 26 17.00 5.82 3.23
CA LYS A 26 18.28 5.98 3.92
C LYS A 26 18.09 6.62 5.30
N GLY A 27 18.63 5.98 6.34
CA GLY A 27 18.72 6.54 7.69
C GLY A 27 17.34 6.85 8.27
N SER A 28 17.11 8.09 8.68
CA SER A 28 15.87 8.59 9.27
C SER A 28 15.01 9.40 8.28
N ASN A 29 15.20 9.21 6.98
CA ASN A 29 14.40 9.87 5.96
C ASN A 29 12.95 9.36 5.98
N TRP A 30 12.02 10.23 5.59
CA TRP A 30 10.63 9.84 5.37
C TRP A 30 10.52 9.08 4.05
N ILE A 31 9.98 7.86 4.13
CA ILE A 31 9.71 7.03 2.96
C ILE A 31 8.58 7.67 2.14
N ASN A 32 8.78 7.75 0.83
CA ASN A 32 7.77 8.29 -0.07
C ASN A 32 6.75 7.21 -0.53
N ASP A 33 5.69 7.67 -1.17
CA ASP A 33 4.62 6.83 -1.69
C ASP A 33 5.09 5.89 -2.80
N MET A 34 6.07 6.30 -3.63
CA MET A 34 6.61 5.46 -4.70
C MET A 34 7.24 4.18 -4.15
N ILE A 35 8.04 4.28 -3.09
CA ILE A 35 8.65 3.12 -2.42
C ILE A 35 7.57 2.21 -1.79
N ILE A 36 6.57 2.80 -1.11
CA ILE A 36 5.49 2.00 -0.51
C ILE A 36 4.68 1.28 -1.59
N ASN A 37 4.26 1.96 -2.65
CA ASN A 37 3.52 1.35 -3.75
C ASN A 37 4.30 0.22 -4.41
N TYR A 38 5.61 0.41 -4.63
CA TYR A 38 6.46 -0.64 -5.19
C TYR A 38 6.54 -1.85 -4.26
N TYR A 39 6.67 -1.64 -2.95
CA TYR A 39 6.67 -2.73 -1.98
C TYR A 39 5.32 -3.46 -1.90
N MET A 40 4.19 -2.74 -1.98
CA MET A 40 2.86 -3.34 -2.07
C MET A 40 2.73 -4.23 -3.31
N GLU A 41 3.26 -3.80 -4.45
CA GLU A 41 3.32 -4.65 -5.65
C GLU A 41 4.26 -5.85 -5.52
N MET A 42 5.36 -5.74 -4.76
CA MET A 42 6.19 -6.90 -4.42
C MET A 42 5.43 -7.93 -3.58
N ILE A 43 4.60 -7.48 -2.63
CA ILE A 43 3.72 -8.37 -1.84
C ILE A 43 2.71 -9.06 -2.77
N ASN A 44 2.08 -8.31 -3.67
CA ASN A 44 1.16 -8.85 -4.67
C ASN A 44 1.87 -9.88 -5.57
N ASP A 45 3.09 -9.61 -6.04
CA ASP A 45 3.90 -10.51 -6.87
C ASP A 45 4.24 -11.81 -6.13
N ARG A 46 4.67 -11.69 -4.86
CA ARG A 46 4.92 -12.85 -4.00
C ARG A 46 3.66 -13.70 -3.85
N SER A 47 2.52 -13.08 -3.58
CA SER A 47 1.25 -13.80 -3.41
C SER A 47 0.82 -14.53 -4.68
N ARG A 48 1.07 -13.98 -5.87
CA ARG A 48 0.77 -14.65 -7.15
C ARG A 48 1.69 -15.83 -7.42
N LYS A 49 2.96 -15.74 -7.00
CA LYS A 49 4.01 -16.71 -7.36
C LYS A 49 4.21 -17.83 -6.36
N ASN A 50 3.79 -17.64 -5.11
CA ASN A 50 4.08 -18.59 -4.04
C ASN A 50 2.80 -18.91 -3.25
N SER A 51 2.27 -20.10 -3.49
CA SER A 51 1.07 -20.63 -2.84
C SER A 51 1.27 -21.04 -1.37
N ASN A 52 2.50 -21.04 -0.86
CA ASN A 52 2.78 -21.32 0.54
C ASN A 52 2.51 -20.12 1.46
N PHE A 53 2.24 -18.95 0.89
CA PHE A 53 1.87 -17.75 1.63
C PHE A 53 0.38 -17.42 1.44
N PRO A 54 -0.24 -16.68 2.39
CA PRO A 54 -1.62 -16.23 2.23
C PRO A 54 -1.84 -15.44 0.94
N LYS A 55 -2.98 -15.70 0.28
CA LYS A 55 -3.44 -14.93 -0.88
C LYS A 55 -3.64 -13.49 -0.44
N THR A 56 -2.77 -12.60 -0.89
CA THR A 56 -2.74 -11.20 -0.44
C THR A 56 -3.06 -10.27 -1.61
N HIS A 57 -3.86 -9.24 -1.35
CA HIS A 57 -3.98 -8.10 -2.24
C HIS A 57 -3.68 -6.81 -1.49
N ALA A 58 -2.61 -6.13 -1.89
CA ALA A 58 -2.25 -4.82 -1.42
C ALA A 58 -2.68 -3.76 -2.43
N PHE A 59 -3.45 -2.78 -1.97
CA PHE A 59 -3.85 -1.63 -2.77
C PHE A 59 -2.74 -0.57 -2.80
N SER A 60 -2.86 0.35 -3.76
CA SER A 60 -2.01 1.54 -3.79
C SER A 60 -2.30 2.47 -2.62
N THR A 61 -1.33 3.32 -2.30
CA THR A 61 -1.43 4.37 -1.27
C THR A 61 -2.55 5.39 -1.54
N PHE A 62 -3.10 5.40 -2.75
CA PHE A 62 -4.14 6.33 -3.18
C PHE A 62 -5.57 5.83 -2.92
N LEU A 63 -5.76 4.53 -2.65
CA LEU A 63 -7.11 3.96 -2.48
C LEU A 63 -7.89 4.68 -1.37
N TYR A 64 -7.32 4.77 -0.17
CA TYR A 64 -7.99 5.39 0.98
C TYR A 64 -8.35 6.85 0.69
N THR A 65 -7.41 7.61 0.12
CA THR A 65 -7.64 9.02 -0.22
C THR A 65 -8.77 9.17 -1.25
N ALA A 66 -8.81 8.32 -2.27
CA ALA A 66 -9.87 8.31 -3.27
C ALA A 66 -11.24 7.95 -2.66
N LEU A 67 -11.27 6.93 -1.79
CA LEU A 67 -12.48 6.50 -1.09
C LEU A 67 -13.01 7.60 -0.17
N LYS A 68 -12.14 8.24 0.61
CA LYS A 68 -12.52 9.36 1.48
C LYS A 68 -13.09 10.55 0.71
N GLN A 69 -12.56 10.85 -0.47
CA GLN A 69 -12.97 12.01 -1.25
C GLN A 69 -14.25 11.79 -2.08
N GLY A 70 -14.54 10.57 -2.50
CA GLY A 70 -15.61 10.31 -3.47
C GLY A 70 -16.42 9.05 -3.23
N GLY A 71 -16.27 8.42 -2.06
CA GLY A 71 -16.95 7.19 -1.70
C GLY A 71 -16.62 6.02 -2.62
N TYR A 72 -17.47 4.99 -2.55
CA TYR A 72 -17.31 3.75 -3.31
C TYR A 72 -17.25 4.00 -4.83
N ASP A 73 -18.02 4.95 -5.36
CA ASP A 73 -18.07 5.21 -6.80
C ASP A 73 -16.71 5.60 -7.40
N ARG A 74 -15.86 6.25 -6.61
CA ARG A 74 -14.51 6.63 -7.04
C ARG A 74 -13.53 5.46 -7.03
N VAL A 75 -13.79 4.44 -6.22
CA VAL A 75 -12.88 3.30 -6.04
C VAL A 75 -13.38 1.98 -6.63
N LYS A 76 -14.65 1.88 -7.06
CA LYS A 76 -15.24 0.63 -7.59
C LYS A 76 -14.44 -0.05 -8.71
N ASN A 77 -13.68 0.73 -9.48
CA ASN A 77 -12.84 0.20 -10.55
C ASN A 77 -11.44 -0.27 -10.09
N HIS A 78 -11.01 0.06 -8.87
CA HIS A 78 -9.67 -0.31 -8.35
C HIS A 78 -9.53 -1.83 -8.16
N SER A 79 -10.62 -2.53 -7.88
CA SER A 79 -10.68 -4.00 -7.80
C SER A 79 -11.31 -4.65 -9.04
N LYS A 80 -11.58 -3.93 -10.13
CA LYS A 80 -12.34 -4.47 -11.28
C LYS A 80 -11.76 -5.76 -11.90
N LYS A 81 -10.43 -5.94 -11.80
CA LYS A 81 -9.72 -7.11 -12.37
C LYS A 81 -9.39 -8.18 -11.34
N ILE A 82 -9.80 -8.01 -10.08
CA ILE A 82 -9.39 -8.86 -8.96
C ILE A 82 -10.60 -9.11 -8.07
N ASP A 83 -10.94 -10.38 -7.86
CA ASP A 83 -11.84 -10.72 -6.76
C ASP A 83 -11.09 -10.60 -5.43
N ILE A 84 -11.45 -9.58 -4.64
CA ILE A 84 -10.84 -9.32 -3.34
C ILE A 84 -11.38 -10.26 -2.26
N PHE A 85 -12.55 -10.87 -2.47
CA PHE A 85 -13.16 -11.80 -1.51
C PHE A 85 -12.53 -13.19 -1.58
N GLU A 86 -11.82 -13.51 -2.66
CA GLU A 86 -10.99 -14.72 -2.79
C GLU A 86 -9.60 -14.58 -2.16
N LYS A 87 -9.31 -13.46 -1.49
CA LYS A 87 -8.05 -13.22 -0.79
C LYS A 87 -8.17 -13.61 0.67
N ASP A 88 -7.04 -13.97 1.27
CA ASP A 88 -6.92 -14.18 2.71
C ASP A 88 -6.66 -12.85 3.42
N ILE A 89 -5.81 -12.00 2.83
CA ILE A 89 -5.38 -10.73 3.39
C ILE A 89 -5.54 -9.60 2.38
N ILE A 90 -6.16 -8.51 2.79
CA ILE A 90 -6.19 -7.25 2.04
C ILE A 90 -5.39 -6.20 2.81
N LEU A 91 -4.46 -5.52 2.13
CA LEU A 91 -3.64 -4.46 2.70
C LEU A 91 -4.02 -3.10 2.09
N ILE A 92 -4.28 -2.11 2.94
CA ILE A 92 -4.68 -0.76 2.55
C ILE A 92 -3.74 0.23 3.25
N PRO A 93 -2.69 0.70 2.56
CA PRO A 93 -1.80 1.73 3.09
C PRO A 93 -2.54 3.06 3.22
N ILE A 94 -2.21 3.81 4.26
CA ILE A 94 -2.85 5.09 4.56
C ILE A 94 -1.77 6.12 4.81
N PHE A 95 -1.83 7.23 4.07
CA PHE A 95 -1.04 8.42 4.33
C PHE A 95 -1.93 9.57 4.77
N LYS A 96 -1.72 10.06 6.00
CA LYS A 96 -2.41 11.26 6.49
C LYS A 96 -1.54 11.98 7.50
N SER A 97 -1.46 13.31 7.39
CA SER A 97 -0.70 14.17 8.30
C SER A 97 0.76 13.74 8.44
N SER A 98 1.43 13.49 7.31
CA SER A 98 2.84 13.08 7.24
C SER A 98 3.17 11.77 7.98
N HIS A 99 2.18 10.91 8.18
CA HIS A 99 2.35 9.64 8.88
C HIS A 99 1.70 8.48 8.12
N TRP A 100 2.45 7.38 8.02
CA TRP A 100 2.07 6.15 7.36
C TRP A 100 1.43 5.18 8.34
N ARG A 101 0.27 4.64 7.95
CA ARG A 101 -0.48 3.61 8.67
C ARG A 101 -0.89 2.50 7.72
N LEU A 102 -1.35 1.40 8.28
CA LEU A 102 -1.83 0.27 7.51
C LEU A 102 -3.14 -0.25 8.11
N ILE A 103 -4.14 -0.42 7.24
CA ILE A 103 -5.28 -1.30 7.54
C ILE A 103 -4.99 -2.65 6.88
N SER A 104 -5.20 -3.73 7.64
CA SER A 104 -5.20 -5.10 7.14
C SER A 104 -6.54 -5.75 7.41
N VAL A 105 -7.17 -6.28 6.38
CA VAL A 105 -8.39 -7.09 6.48
C VAL A 105 -8.00 -8.55 6.35
N ASN A 106 -8.22 -9.33 7.41
CA ASN A 106 -8.10 -10.78 7.39
C ASN A 106 -9.50 -11.36 7.15
N ILE A 107 -9.71 -11.89 5.93
CA ILE A 107 -11.01 -12.40 5.50
C ILE A 107 -11.39 -13.69 6.24
N PRO A 108 -10.52 -14.72 6.33
CA PRO A 108 -10.80 -15.92 7.11
C PRO A 108 -11.17 -15.66 8.57
N GLU A 109 -10.49 -14.71 9.22
CA GLU A 109 -10.73 -14.35 10.63
C GLU A 109 -11.84 -13.31 10.81
N ARG A 110 -12.40 -12.77 9.71
CA ARG A 110 -13.38 -11.67 9.72
C ARG A 110 -12.93 -10.48 10.57
N GLN A 111 -11.64 -10.15 10.50
CA GLN A 111 -11.00 -9.13 11.32
C GLN A 111 -10.47 -7.99 10.45
N ILE A 112 -10.80 -6.76 10.84
CA ILE A 112 -10.14 -5.55 10.36
C ILE A 112 -9.19 -5.09 11.46
N ARG A 113 -7.91 -4.92 11.12
CA ARG A 113 -6.88 -4.42 12.05
C ARG A 113 -6.28 -3.13 11.50
N TYR A 114 -6.19 -2.14 12.37
CA TYR A 114 -5.49 -0.89 12.12
C TYR A 114 -4.14 -0.93 12.84
N SER A 115 -3.07 -0.59 12.12
CA SER A 115 -1.71 -0.55 12.63
C SER A 115 -1.15 0.86 12.50
N ASP A 116 -0.78 1.43 13.64
CA ASP A 116 -0.19 2.77 13.76
C ASP A 116 0.98 2.73 14.73
N SER A 117 2.19 2.96 14.22
CA SER A 117 3.41 2.93 15.02
C SER A 117 3.55 4.11 15.98
N MET A 118 2.65 5.10 15.92
CA MET A 118 2.57 6.23 16.84
C MET A 118 1.40 6.12 17.82
N GLY A 119 0.70 4.97 17.87
CA GLY A 119 -0.29 4.66 18.90
C GLY A 119 -1.69 5.25 18.70
N GLY A 120 -2.03 5.73 17.49
CA GLY A 120 -3.38 6.19 17.17
C GLY A 120 -4.43 5.07 17.25
N HIS A 121 -5.69 5.42 17.57
CA HIS A 121 -6.80 4.46 17.63
C HIS A 121 -7.35 4.05 16.26
N GLY A 122 -7.30 4.96 15.28
CA GLY A 122 -7.64 4.66 13.89
C GLY A 122 -9.12 4.56 13.52
N SER A 123 -10.05 4.87 14.43
CA SER A 123 -11.51 4.76 14.19
C SER A 123 -11.96 5.49 12.92
N GLU A 124 -11.48 6.73 12.71
CA GLU A 124 -11.80 7.53 11.51
C GLU A 124 -11.36 6.89 10.18
N PHE A 125 -10.39 5.96 10.21
CA PHE A 125 -9.92 5.26 9.02
C PHE A 125 -10.69 3.98 8.80
N ILE A 126 -11.00 3.26 9.87
CA ILE A 126 -11.77 2.01 9.83
C ILE A 126 -13.20 2.28 9.39
N GLU A 127 -13.84 3.35 9.87
CA GLU A 127 -15.22 3.71 9.50
C GLU A 127 -15.42 3.98 8.00
N ILE A 128 -14.35 4.31 7.28
CA ILE A 128 -14.39 4.58 5.84
C ILE A 128 -14.31 3.28 5.01
N ILE A 129 -13.75 2.20 5.57
CA ILE A 129 -13.44 0.93 4.90
C ILE A 129 -14.56 -0.08 5.14
#